data_AF-A0A437PWQ9-F1
#
_entry.id   AF-A0A437PWQ9-F1
#
_cell.length_a   1.000
_cell.length_b   1.000
_cell.length_c   1.000
_cell.angle_alpha   90.00
_cell.angle_beta   90.00
_cell.angle_gamma   90.00
#
_symmetry.space_group_name_H-M   'P 1'
#
loop_
_entity.id
_entity.type
_entity.pdbx_description
1 polymer ?
#
loop_
_entity_poly.entity_id
_entity_poly.type
_entity_poly.pdbx_seq_one_letter_code
_entity_poly.pdbx_strand_id
1 'polypeptide(L)'
;MALIVPKQSLLPYNQMEKLFEPLLKVQNELIQQNDIIYDAKKAAVSVIINNLDEMNPTILLIKRNEYDGHHSGQMAFPGGKMDESDGDLLETAIRESLEEIGVDLKNKDFKTLQPVWVKVSNFLLFPYLTFVDKNHEFEINKREINRIFEIPVSFFRNQEFLKAHQIEINGEKFWSPYFEYENETIWGATAIIIYQNIYLKDPFTIN
;
A
#
# COMPACT_ATOMS: atom_id res chain seq x y z
N MET A 1 18.80 3.79 -4.92
CA MET A 1 19.44 2.54 -4.47
C MET A 1 18.86 1.43 -5.35
N ALA A 2 19.67 0.84 -6.22
CA ALA A 2 19.18 -0.15 -7.19
C ALA A 2 18.76 -1.44 -6.47
N LEU A 3 17.55 -1.92 -6.75
CA LEU A 3 17.06 -3.21 -6.29
C LEU A 3 17.90 -4.30 -6.95
N ILE A 4 18.78 -4.95 -6.18
CA ILE A 4 19.39 -6.20 -6.62
C ILE A 4 18.32 -7.27 -6.44
N VAL A 5 17.62 -7.60 -7.53
CA VAL A 5 16.61 -8.67 -7.56
C VAL A 5 17.33 -9.99 -7.84
N PRO A 6 17.41 -10.93 -6.88
CA PRO A 6 17.81 -12.29 -7.20
C PRO A 6 16.73 -12.88 -8.10
N LYS A 7 17.11 -13.53 -9.22
CA LYS A 7 16.21 -14.43 -9.96
C LYS A 7 15.83 -15.57 -9.00
N GLN A 8 14.73 -15.43 -8.27
CA GLN A 8 14.22 -16.48 -7.40
C GLN A 8 13.16 -17.27 -8.15
N SER A 9 13.36 -18.59 -8.22
CA SER A 9 12.33 -19.55 -8.64
C SER A 9 11.10 -19.41 -7.74
N LEU A 10 9.90 -19.45 -8.32
CA LEU A 10 8.62 -19.40 -7.61
C LEU A 10 8.63 -20.33 -6.39
N LEU A 11 8.55 -19.75 -5.19
CA LEU A 11 8.44 -20.52 -3.95
C LEU A 11 6.95 -20.82 -3.70
N PRO A 12 6.58 -22.05 -3.31
CA PRO A 12 5.23 -22.35 -2.83
C PRO A 12 4.78 -21.38 -1.72
N TYR A 13 3.49 -21.05 -1.64
CA TYR A 13 2.99 -20.03 -0.70
C TYR A 13 3.34 -20.27 0.77
N ASN A 14 3.26 -21.51 1.23
CA ASN A 14 3.65 -21.87 2.60
C ASN A 14 5.14 -21.61 2.89
N GLN A 15 5.98 -21.49 1.86
CA GLN A 15 7.36 -21.06 1.98
C GLN A 15 7.47 -19.53 1.94
N MET A 16 6.65 -18.84 1.14
CA MET A 16 6.59 -17.37 1.10
C MET A 16 6.06 -16.77 2.41
N GLU A 17 5.08 -17.39 3.05
CA GLU A 17 4.58 -16.97 4.36
C GLU A 17 5.68 -17.00 5.43
N LYS A 18 6.39 -18.12 5.54
CA LYS A 18 7.56 -18.25 6.43
C LYS A 18 8.69 -17.29 6.06
N LEU A 19 8.81 -16.95 4.78
CA LEU A 19 9.84 -16.03 4.29
C LEU A 19 9.59 -14.60 4.79
N PHE A 20 8.33 -14.16 4.80
CA PHE A 20 7.94 -12.80 5.19
C PHE A 20 7.58 -12.65 6.66
N GLU A 21 7.30 -13.75 7.38
CA GLU A 21 6.96 -13.75 8.80
C GLU A 21 7.93 -12.91 9.68
N PRO A 22 9.27 -13.02 9.54
CA PRO A 22 10.19 -12.20 10.33
C PRO A 22 10.01 -10.70 10.10
N LEU A 23 9.77 -10.28 8.86
CA LEU A 23 9.52 -8.88 8.52
C LEU A 23 8.24 -8.38 9.20
N LEU A 24 7.16 -9.15 9.09
CA LEU A 24 5.87 -8.76 9.65
C LEU A 24 5.91 -8.70 11.17
N LYS A 25 6.63 -9.62 11.82
CA LYS A 25 6.86 -9.59 13.26
C LYS A 25 7.58 -8.31 13.69
N VAL A 26 8.70 -7.98 13.04
CA VAL A 26 9.46 -6.76 13.36
C VAL A 26 8.63 -5.50 13.08
N GLN A 27 7.85 -5.45 11.99
CA GLN A 27 6.91 -4.36 11.75
C GLN A 27 5.90 -4.21 12.88
N ASN A 28 5.30 -5.31 13.34
CA ASN A 28 4.31 -5.30 14.42
C ASN A 28 4.90 -4.84 15.76
N GLU A 29 6.15 -5.22 16.04
CA GLU A 29 6.87 -4.78 17.24
C GLU A 29 7.20 -3.29 17.16
N LEU A 30 7.69 -2.81 16.02
CA LEU A 30 8.08 -1.41 15.82
C LEU A 30 6.90 -0.45 15.97
N ILE A 31 5.74 -0.77 15.39
CA ILE A 31 4.55 0.10 15.49
C ILE A 31 3.95 0.17 16.91
N GLN A 32 4.38 -0.70 17.82
CA GLN A 32 3.99 -0.68 19.23
C GLN A 32 4.99 0.07 20.11
N GLN A 33 6.16 0.45 19.58
CA GLN A 33 7.16 1.20 20.32
C GLN A 33 6.73 2.65 20.45
N ASN A 34 6.81 3.18 21.67
CA ASN A 34 6.44 4.56 21.97
C ASN A 34 7.18 5.56 21.07
N ASP A 35 8.49 5.39 20.88
CA ASP A 35 9.30 6.29 20.04
C ASP A 35 8.76 6.36 18.61
N ILE A 36 8.34 5.23 18.02
CA ILE A 36 7.72 5.23 16.68
C ILE A 36 6.33 5.88 16.71
N ILE A 37 5.51 5.56 17.71
CA ILE A 37 4.15 6.10 17.82
C ILE A 37 4.16 7.63 17.97
N TYR A 38 5.13 8.18 18.71
CA TYR A 38 5.20 9.60 19.02
C TYR A 38 6.11 10.39 18.06
N ASP A 39 7.21 9.83 17.56
CA ASP A 39 8.20 10.56 16.76
C ASP A 39 8.04 10.35 15.24
N ALA A 40 7.33 9.30 14.81
CA ALA A 40 7.08 9.10 13.39
C ALA A 40 6.08 10.11 12.85
N LYS A 41 6.33 10.58 11.63
CA LYS A 41 5.37 11.41 10.90
C LYS A 41 4.15 10.54 10.60
N LYS A 42 2.94 11.05 10.84
CA LYS A 42 1.72 10.30 10.52
C LYS A 42 1.30 10.57 9.09
N ALA A 43 0.92 9.51 8.40
CA ALA A 43 0.39 9.55 7.04
C ALA A 43 -0.76 8.55 6.92
N ALA A 44 -1.69 8.80 6.01
CA ALA A 44 -2.81 7.92 5.77
C ALA A 44 -2.97 7.64 4.29
N VAL A 45 -3.47 6.44 3.96
CA VAL A 45 -3.73 6.02 2.59
C VAL A 45 -5.08 5.33 2.46
N SER A 46 -5.71 5.52 1.30
CA SER A 46 -6.96 4.86 0.93
C SER A 46 -6.68 3.61 0.12
N VAL A 47 -7.00 2.45 0.69
CA VAL A 47 -7.06 1.18 -0.06
C VAL A 47 -8.45 1.10 -0.68
N ILE A 48 -8.58 1.57 -1.91
CA ILE A 48 -9.85 1.66 -2.63
C ILE A 48 -10.04 0.38 -3.46
N ILE A 49 -11.12 -0.34 -3.20
CA ILE A 49 -11.58 -1.46 -4.01
C ILE A 49 -12.73 -0.99 -4.90
N ASN A 50 -12.50 -0.98 -6.20
CA ASN A 50 -13.57 -0.78 -7.16
C ASN A 50 -14.28 -2.12 -7.39
N ASN A 51 -15.57 -2.16 -7.03
CA ASN A 51 -16.40 -3.35 -7.04
C ASN A 51 -17.58 -3.24 -8.02
N LEU A 52 -17.42 -2.43 -9.07
CA LEU A 52 -18.42 -2.32 -10.15
C LEU A 52 -18.75 -3.66 -10.82
N ASP A 53 -17.74 -4.50 -11.03
CA ASP A 53 -17.91 -5.90 -11.40
C ASP A 53 -17.51 -6.76 -10.19
N GLU A 54 -18.52 -7.25 -9.45
CA GLU A 54 -18.33 -8.10 -8.27
C GLU A 54 -17.48 -9.36 -8.57
N MET A 55 -17.46 -9.83 -9.82
CA MET A 55 -16.63 -10.97 -10.21
C MET A 55 -15.17 -10.58 -10.47
N ASN A 56 -14.90 -9.32 -10.77
CA ASN A 56 -13.58 -8.81 -11.11
C ASN A 56 -13.26 -7.49 -10.38
N PRO A 57 -13.28 -7.46 -9.04
CA PRO A 57 -12.93 -6.26 -8.30
C PRO A 57 -11.48 -5.87 -8.55
N THR A 58 -11.19 -4.57 -8.54
CA THR A 58 -9.85 -4.03 -8.75
C THR A 58 -9.40 -3.20 -7.54
N ILE A 59 -8.09 -3.17 -7.31
CA ILE A 59 -7.43 -2.30 -6.35
C ILE A 59 -6.91 -1.08 -7.09
N LEU A 60 -7.26 0.11 -6.63
CA LEU A 60 -6.73 1.35 -7.18
C LEU A 60 -5.35 1.66 -6.60
N LEU A 61 -4.37 1.81 -7.48
CA LEU A 61 -3.05 2.36 -7.18
C LEU A 61 -2.76 3.58 -8.07
N ILE A 62 -1.92 4.47 -7.57
CA ILE A 62 -1.37 5.61 -8.28
C ILE A 62 0.12 5.38 -8.55
N LYS A 63 0.62 5.92 -9.66
CA LYS A 63 2.05 6.08 -9.91
C LYS A 63 2.41 7.54 -9.71
N ARG A 64 3.25 7.81 -8.71
CA ARG A 64 3.76 9.16 -8.45
C ARG A 64 4.65 9.61 -9.62
N ASN A 65 4.67 10.90 -9.89
CA ASN A 65 5.62 11.51 -10.82
C ASN A 65 7.08 11.24 -10.38
N GLU A 66 7.99 11.38 -11.33
CA GLU A 66 9.42 11.36 -11.01
C GLU A 66 9.85 12.75 -10.53
N TYR A 67 10.47 12.80 -9.35
CA TYR A 67 11.04 13.99 -8.73
C TYR A 67 12.23 13.62 -7.84
N ASP A 68 12.97 14.63 -7.38
CA ASP A 68 14.04 14.46 -6.40
C ASP A 68 13.44 14.27 -5.00
N GLY A 69 13.45 13.02 -4.51
CA GLY A 69 12.96 12.72 -3.18
C GLY A 69 12.65 11.25 -2.95
N HIS A 70 12.22 10.94 -1.73
CA HIS A 70 11.72 9.62 -1.38
C HIS A 70 10.37 9.39 -2.07
N HIS A 71 10.14 8.16 -2.53
CA HIS A 71 8.90 7.71 -3.18
C HIS A 71 8.65 8.17 -4.62
N SER A 72 9.62 8.87 -5.22
CA SER A 72 9.63 9.22 -6.64
C SER A 72 9.39 7.98 -7.53
N GLY A 73 8.44 8.09 -8.45
CA GLY A 73 8.10 7.02 -9.38
C GLY A 73 7.58 5.73 -8.71
N GLN A 74 7.08 5.75 -7.48
CA GLN A 74 6.55 4.54 -6.85
C GLN A 74 5.07 4.33 -7.15
N MET A 75 4.66 3.07 -7.27
CA MET A 75 3.26 2.71 -7.17
C MET A 75 2.83 2.73 -5.70
N ALA A 76 1.78 3.47 -5.39
CA ALA A 76 1.27 3.65 -4.04
C ALA A 76 -0.26 3.64 -4.02
N PHE A 77 -0.83 3.49 -2.84
CA PHE A 77 -2.22 3.88 -2.61
C PHE A 77 -2.31 5.41 -2.63
N PRO A 78 -3.45 6.00 -3.03
CA PRO A 78 -3.71 7.42 -2.82
C PRO A 78 -3.56 7.76 -1.34
N GLY A 79 -2.92 8.88 -1.03
CA GLY A 79 -2.66 9.26 0.34
C GLY A 79 -1.39 10.06 0.54
N GLY A 80 -1.26 10.57 1.76
CA GLY A 80 -0.22 11.52 2.09
C GLY A 80 -0.07 11.74 3.58
N LYS A 81 0.72 12.77 3.90
CA LYS A 81 1.00 13.18 5.28
C LYS A 81 -0.25 13.83 5.88
N MET A 82 -0.47 13.61 7.18
CA MET A 82 -1.50 14.34 7.92
C MET A 82 -1.18 15.84 7.97
N ASP A 83 -2.14 16.66 7.55
CA ASP A 83 -2.09 18.12 7.67
C ASP A 83 -2.61 18.57 9.05
N GLU A 84 -2.24 19.78 9.48
CA GLU A 84 -2.78 20.39 10.70
C GLU A 84 -4.28 20.69 10.60
N SER A 85 -4.80 20.84 9.37
CA SER A 85 -6.23 21.01 9.12
C SER A 85 -7.05 19.72 9.22
N ASP A 86 -6.42 18.55 9.18
CA ASP A 86 -7.11 17.27 9.23
C ASP A 86 -7.56 16.97 10.67
N GLY A 87 -8.85 16.67 10.88
CA GLY A 87 -9.39 16.32 12.20
C GLY A 87 -8.87 14.98 12.71
N ASP A 88 -8.62 14.05 11.80
CA ASP A 88 -7.97 12.76 12.07
C ASP A 88 -7.31 12.16 10.80
N LEU A 89 -6.75 10.96 10.95
CA LEU A 89 -6.08 10.26 9.84
C LEU A 89 -7.04 9.71 8.78
N LEU A 90 -8.31 9.48 9.11
CA LEU A 90 -9.29 9.07 8.11
C LEU A 90 -9.62 10.28 7.22
N GLU A 91 -9.78 11.46 7.80
CA GLU A 91 -9.93 12.72 7.06
C GLU A 91 -8.73 13.00 6.15
N THR A 92 -7.50 12.72 6.60
CA THR A 92 -6.30 12.76 5.74
C THR A 92 -6.47 11.85 4.52
N ALA A 93 -6.85 10.58 4.69
CA ALA A 93 -7.00 9.65 3.58
C ALA A 93 -8.08 10.10 2.58
N ILE A 94 -9.19 10.66 3.08
CA ILE A 94 -10.28 11.20 2.26
C ILE A 94 -9.81 12.43 1.48
N ARG A 95 -9.16 13.40 2.15
CA ARG A 95 -8.64 14.62 1.52
C ARG A 95 -7.66 14.29 0.40
N GLU A 96 -6.65 13.46 0.70
CA GLU A 96 -5.62 13.09 -0.27
C GLU A 96 -6.22 12.33 -1.46
N SER A 97 -7.22 11.46 -1.25
CA SER A 97 -7.90 10.78 -2.37
C SER A 97 -8.65 11.77 -3.26
N LEU A 98 -9.24 12.81 -2.68
CA LEU A 98 -9.90 13.86 -3.45
C LEU A 98 -8.86 14.71 -4.21
N GLU A 99 -7.75 15.07 -3.56
CA GLU A 99 -6.70 15.92 -4.14
C GLU A 99 -5.90 15.21 -5.25
N GLU A 100 -5.49 13.96 -5.04
CA GLU A 100 -4.62 13.23 -5.98
C GLU A 100 -5.39 12.67 -7.19
N ILE A 101 -6.60 12.16 -6.98
CA ILE A 101 -7.37 11.41 -8.00
C ILE A 101 -8.83 11.86 -8.19
N GLY A 102 -9.29 12.90 -7.50
CA GLY A 102 -10.64 13.43 -7.64
C GLY A 102 -11.74 12.56 -7.02
N VAL A 103 -11.38 11.58 -6.18
CA VAL A 103 -12.35 10.63 -5.62
C VAL A 103 -12.79 11.08 -4.23
N ASP A 104 -14.03 11.58 -4.14
CA ASP A 104 -14.66 11.89 -2.87
C ASP A 104 -15.18 10.63 -2.17
N LEU A 105 -14.56 10.32 -1.03
CA LEU A 105 -14.87 9.17 -0.18
C LEU A 105 -15.65 9.54 1.10
N LYS A 106 -16.08 10.79 1.27
CA LYS A 106 -16.64 11.31 2.53
C LYS A 106 -17.83 10.52 3.08
N ASN A 107 -18.63 9.91 2.22
CA ASN A 107 -19.82 9.13 2.60
C ASN A 107 -19.63 7.61 2.46
N LYS A 108 -18.37 7.15 2.44
CA LYS A 108 -18.05 5.72 2.34
C LYS A 108 -17.78 5.11 3.71
N ASP A 109 -18.06 3.82 3.82
CA ASP A 109 -17.66 3.03 4.98
C ASP A 109 -16.19 2.64 4.86
N PHE A 110 -15.50 2.65 6.00
CA PHE A 110 -14.09 2.33 6.07
C PHE A 110 -13.78 1.25 7.09
N LYS A 111 -12.83 0.40 6.74
CA LYS A 111 -12.20 -0.55 7.67
C LYS A 111 -10.74 -0.15 7.86
N THR A 112 -10.35 0.10 9.11
CA THR A 112 -8.95 0.34 9.46
C THR A 112 -8.15 -0.94 9.27
N LEU A 113 -7.07 -0.84 8.49
CA LEU A 113 -6.11 -1.92 8.29
C LEU A 113 -4.89 -1.70 9.20
N GLN A 114 -4.01 -2.70 9.22
CA GLN A 114 -2.84 -2.65 10.09
C GLN A 114 -1.84 -1.58 9.64
N PRO A 115 -1.37 -0.68 10.54
CA PRO A 115 -0.37 0.33 10.19
C PRO A 115 0.97 -0.29 9.78
N VAL A 116 1.71 0.43 8.93
CA VAL A 116 3.06 0.04 8.49
C VAL A 116 4.02 1.18 8.73
N TRP A 117 5.16 0.91 9.36
CA TRP A 117 6.20 1.91 9.53
C TRP A 117 7.20 1.88 8.36
N VAL A 118 7.40 3.05 7.76
CA VAL A 118 8.22 3.27 6.57
C VAL A 118 9.52 3.95 6.99
N LYS A 119 10.55 3.14 7.24
CA LYS A 119 11.84 3.61 7.76
C LYS A 119 12.50 4.72 6.93
N VAL A 120 12.49 4.60 5.59
CA VAL A 120 13.22 5.54 4.70
C VAL A 120 12.74 6.99 4.82
N SER A 121 11.46 7.19 5.17
CA SER A 121 10.83 8.50 5.29
C SER A 121 10.32 8.82 6.70
N ASN A 122 10.50 7.88 7.64
CA ASN A 122 9.99 7.90 9.01
C ASN A 122 8.48 8.20 9.09
N PHE A 123 7.70 7.61 8.18
CA PHE A 123 6.25 7.67 8.24
C PHE A 123 5.68 6.45 8.97
N LEU A 124 4.73 6.66 9.87
CA LEU A 124 3.80 5.63 10.31
C LEU A 124 2.53 5.77 9.46
N LEU A 125 2.37 4.82 8.54
CA LEU A 125 1.33 4.84 7.51
C LEU A 125 0.09 4.10 8.00
N PHE A 126 -1.07 4.76 7.93
CA PHE A 126 -2.37 4.23 8.35
C PHE A 126 -3.26 3.93 7.13
N PRO A 127 -3.42 2.66 6.75
CA PRO A 127 -4.28 2.26 5.65
C PRO A 127 -5.76 2.13 6.04
N TYR A 128 -6.63 2.72 5.22
CA TYR A 128 -8.09 2.64 5.34
C TYR A 128 -8.68 1.97 4.10
N LEU A 129 -9.32 0.81 4.29
CA LEU A 129 -10.00 0.07 3.24
C LEU A 129 -11.41 0.60 3.02
N THR A 130 -11.77 0.85 1.77
CA THR A 130 -13.13 1.19 1.37
C THR A 130 -13.50 0.57 0.03
N PHE A 131 -14.80 0.39 -0.19
CA PHE A 131 -15.37 -0.16 -1.42
C PHE A 131 -16.15 0.92 -2.16
N VAL A 132 -16.00 0.92 -3.48
CA VAL A 132 -16.68 1.88 -4.35
C VAL A 132 -17.35 1.18 -5.53
N ASP A 133 -18.63 1.48 -5.74
CA ASP A 133 -19.50 0.79 -6.71
C ASP A 133 -20.01 1.73 -7.81
N LYS A 134 -19.32 2.86 -8.03
CA LYS A 134 -19.64 3.81 -9.09
C LYS A 134 -18.45 3.96 -10.03
N ASN A 135 -18.71 4.17 -11.32
CA ASN A 135 -17.69 4.66 -12.24
C ASN A 135 -17.25 6.03 -11.73
N HIS A 136 -15.98 6.14 -11.32
CA HIS A 136 -15.38 7.42 -10.97
C HIS A 136 -14.74 7.97 -12.24
N GLU A 137 -15.10 9.20 -12.60
CA GLU A 137 -14.24 9.96 -13.49
C GLU A 137 -13.06 10.44 -12.65
N PHE A 138 -11.87 9.92 -12.93
CA PHE A 138 -10.67 10.32 -12.22
C PHE A 138 -10.20 11.70 -12.68
N GLU A 139 -10.08 12.62 -11.74
CA GLU A 139 -9.43 13.91 -11.96
C GLU A 139 -8.04 13.87 -11.34
N ILE A 140 -7.05 13.50 -12.15
CA ILE A 140 -5.68 13.32 -11.69
C ILE A 140 -5.00 14.67 -11.46
N ASN A 141 -4.44 14.89 -10.28
CA ASN A 141 -3.49 15.97 -10.05
C ASN A 141 -2.16 15.67 -10.76
N LYS A 142 -2.03 16.16 -11.98
CA LYS A 142 -0.87 15.93 -12.86
C LYS A 142 0.46 16.44 -12.30
N ARG A 143 0.45 17.26 -11.24
CA ARG A 143 1.70 17.70 -10.57
C ARG A 143 2.31 16.59 -9.74
N GLU A 144 1.50 15.69 -9.22
CA GLU A 144 1.93 14.65 -8.28
C GLU A 144 1.82 13.25 -8.87
N ILE A 145 0.82 13.02 -9.72
CA ILE A 145 0.48 11.70 -10.22
C ILE A 145 0.68 11.62 -11.72
N ASN A 146 1.39 10.58 -12.14
CA ASN A 146 1.62 10.26 -13.54
C ASN A 146 0.48 9.44 -14.13
N ARG A 147 0.00 8.44 -13.38
CA ARG A 147 -0.93 7.42 -13.89
C ARG A 147 -1.72 6.77 -12.75
N ILE A 148 -2.96 6.37 -13.04
CA ILE A 148 -3.78 5.51 -12.20
C ILE A 148 -3.76 4.08 -12.76
N PHE A 149 -3.77 3.10 -11.85
CA PHE A 149 -3.86 1.68 -12.14
C PHE A 149 -5.04 1.09 -11.39
N GLU A 150 -5.90 0.37 -12.11
CA GLU A 150 -6.94 -0.48 -11.53
C GLU A 150 -6.50 -1.93 -11.73
N ILE A 151 -5.91 -2.53 -10.69
CA ILE A 151 -5.29 -3.84 -10.79
C ILE A 151 -6.25 -4.90 -10.24
N PRO A 152 -6.60 -5.95 -11.00
CA PRO A 152 -7.51 -6.98 -10.52
C PRO A 152 -7.06 -7.58 -9.18
N VAL A 153 -7.98 -7.74 -8.23
CA VAL A 153 -7.69 -8.44 -6.96
C VAL A 153 -7.18 -9.87 -7.23
N SER A 154 -7.65 -10.51 -8.32
CA SER A 154 -7.18 -11.81 -8.78
C SER A 154 -5.69 -11.86 -9.12
N PHE A 155 -5.11 -10.74 -9.59
CA PHE A 155 -3.66 -10.63 -9.80
C PHE A 155 -2.91 -10.77 -8.47
N PHE A 156 -3.33 -10.05 -7.43
CA PHE A 156 -2.69 -10.14 -6.11
C PHE A 156 -2.97 -11.45 -5.39
N ARG A 157 -4.01 -12.20 -5.75
CA ARG A 157 -4.28 -13.55 -5.22
C ARG A 157 -3.43 -14.62 -5.91
N ASN A 158 -3.01 -14.41 -7.14
CA ASN A 158 -2.16 -15.35 -7.85
C ASN A 158 -0.71 -15.31 -7.31
N GLN A 159 -0.32 -16.41 -6.67
CA GLN A 159 1.00 -16.58 -6.03
C GLN A 159 2.16 -16.50 -7.03
N GLU A 160 1.92 -16.74 -8.32
CA GLU A 160 2.94 -16.61 -9.36
C GLU A 160 3.44 -15.16 -9.52
N PHE A 161 2.63 -14.18 -9.13
CA PHE A 161 2.97 -12.77 -9.21
C PHE A 161 3.58 -12.21 -7.92
N LEU A 162 3.47 -12.94 -6.81
CA LEU A 162 4.12 -12.58 -5.55
C LEU A 162 5.60 -12.95 -5.58
N LYS A 163 6.46 -11.96 -5.42
CA LYS A 163 7.92 -12.13 -5.41
C LYS A 163 8.52 -11.59 -4.11
N ALA A 164 9.79 -11.92 -3.86
CA ALA A 164 10.52 -11.54 -2.64
C ALA A 164 11.83 -10.81 -2.96
N HIS A 165 12.09 -9.72 -2.23
CA HIS A 165 13.36 -9.01 -2.30
C HIS A 165 13.90 -8.74 -0.90
N GLN A 166 15.22 -8.56 -0.78
CA GLN A 166 15.83 -8.26 0.52
C GLN A 166 15.78 -6.76 0.81
N ILE A 167 15.42 -6.44 2.05
CA ILE A 167 15.50 -5.10 2.64
C ILE A 167 16.31 -5.16 3.93
N GLU A 168 16.76 -4.00 4.40
CA GLU A 168 17.48 -3.88 5.66
C GLU A 168 16.74 -2.95 6.63
N ILE A 169 16.47 -3.44 7.84
CA ILE A 169 15.89 -2.67 8.94
C ILE A 169 16.85 -2.78 10.12
N ASN A 170 17.32 -1.63 10.59
CA ASN A 170 18.27 -1.49 11.71
C ASN A 170 19.51 -2.40 11.63
N GLY A 171 20.05 -2.63 10.43
CA GLY A 171 21.23 -3.48 10.21
C GLY A 171 20.91 -4.96 10.01
N GLU A 172 19.65 -5.37 10.18
CA GLU A 172 19.19 -6.74 9.95
C GLU A 172 18.48 -6.87 8.59
N LYS A 173 18.72 -7.98 7.91
CA LYS A 173 18.14 -8.27 6.59
C LYS A 173 16.84 -9.04 6.71
N PHE A 174 15.83 -8.57 5.98
CA PHE A 174 14.51 -9.19 5.91
C PHE A 174 14.11 -9.42 4.46
N TRP A 175 13.28 -10.42 4.21
CA TRP A 175 12.60 -10.58 2.94
C TRP A 175 11.29 -9.80 2.96
N SER A 176 11.02 -9.05 1.90
CA SER A 176 9.83 -8.23 1.73
C SER A 176 9.09 -8.62 0.45
N PRO A 177 7.75 -8.60 0.44
CA PRO A 177 6.97 -8.88 -0.76
C PRO A 177 7.11 -7.76 -1.78
N TYR A 178 7.06 -8.12 -3.05
CA TYR A 178 6.84 -7.19 -4.15
C TYR A 178 6.10 -7.86 -5.30
N PHE A 179 5.54 -7.03 -6.19
CA PHE A 179 4.85 -7.45 -7.41
C PHE A 179 5.35 -6.66 -8.61
N GLU A 180 5.17 -7.22 -9.79
CA GLU A 180 5.42 -6.54 -11.06
C GLU A 180 4.14 -6.55 -11.91
N TYR A 181 3.66 -5.37 -12.28
CA TYR A 181 2.45 -5.20 -13.08
C TYR A 181 2.70 -4.18 -14.19
N GLU A 182 2.47 -4.54 -15.45
CA GLU A 182 2.72 -3.67 -16.62
C GLU A 182 4.10 -3.00 -16.65
N ASN A 183 5.16 -3.74 -16.27
CA ASN A 183 6.55 -3.25 -16.13
C ASN A 183 6.78 -2.27 -14.96
N GLU A 184 5.80 -2.06 -14.11
CA GLU A 184 5.92 -1.28 -12.89
C GLU A 184 6.10 -2.18 -11.68
N THR A 185 6.85 -1.69 -10.68
CA THR A 185 7.10 -2.43 -9.43
C THR A 185 6.24 -1.90 -8.30
N ILE A 186 5.53 -2.80 -7.62
CA ILE A 186 4.78 -2.54 -6.39
C ILE A 186 5.57 -3.14 -5.24
N TRP A 187 6.07 -2.32 -4.32
CA TRP A 187 7.00 -2.74 -3.27
C TRP A 187 6.86 -1.87 -2.02
N GLY A 188 7.63 -2.19 -0.96
CA GLY A 188 7.61 -1.42 0.27
C GLY A 188 6.24 -1.47 0.98
N ALA A 189 5.81 -0.34 1.54
CA ALA A 189 4.59 -0.28 2.34
C ALA A 189 3.35 -0.77 1.57
N THR A 190 3.22 -0.40 0.30
CA THR A 190 2.10 -0.81 -0.56
C THR A 190 2.03 -2.32 -0.71
N ALA A 191 3.15 -2.98 -1.04
CA ALA A 191 3.19 -4.43 -1.17
C ALA A 191 2.98 -5.15 0.18
N ILE A 192 3.47 -4.59 1.29
CA ILE A 192 3.23 -5.13 2.65
C ILE A 192 1.74 -5.07 2.99
N ILE A 193 1.08 -3.94 2.75
CA ILE A 193 -0.36 -3.77 3.00
C ILE A 193 -1.16 -4.75 2.16
N ILE A 194 -0.86 -4.87 0.86
CA ILE A 194 -1.52 -5.85 -0.02
C ILE A 194 -1.30 -7.26 0.50
N TYR A 195 -0.06 -7.61 0.86
CA TYR A 195 0.26 -8.95 1.34
C TYR A 195 -0.50 -9.32 2.62
N GLN A 196 -0.47 -8.45 3.63
CA GLN A 196 -1.15 -8.67 4.91
C GLN A 196 -2.66 -8.85 4.75
N ASN A 197 -3.26 -8.18 3.78
CA ASN A 197 -4.71 -8.13 3.64
C ASN A 197 -5.24 -9.06 2.54
N ILE A 198 -4.45 -9.47 1.55
CA ILE A 198 -4.91 -10.48 0.57
C ILE A 198 -4.63 -11.88 1.10
N TYR A 199 -3.48 -12.10 1.73
CA TYR A 199 -3.00 -13.45 2.02
C TYR A 199 -3.24 -13.91 3.47
N LEU A 200 -3.24 -13.00 4.45
CA LEU A 200 -3.31 -13.39 5.88
C LEU A 200 -4.70 -13.27 6.51
N LYS A 201 -5.52 -12.32 6.03
CA LYS A 201 -6.80 -11.97 6.68
C LYS A 201 -8.01 -11.92 5.72
N ASP A 202 -7.77 -11.95 4.41
CA ASP A 202 -8.72 -11.64 3.31
C ASP A 202 -9.87 -10.65 3.67
N PRO A 203 -9.62 -9.43 4.18
CA PRO A 203 -10.63 -8.38 4.30
C PRO A 203 -11.25 -7.90 2.98
N PHE A 204 -10.82 -8.40 1.83
CA PHE A 204 -11.27 -7.94 0.52
C PHE A 204 -12.51 -8.68 -0.01
N THR A 205 -13.07 -9.61 0.78
CA THR A 205 -14.39 -10.18 0.56
C THR A 205 -15.47 -9.27 1.12
N ILE A 206 -16.48 -8.98 0.30
CA ILE A 206 -17.75 -8.41 0.75
C ILE A 206 -18.58 -9.59 1.30
N ASN A 207 -19.14 -9.43 2.50
CA ASN A 207 -20.06 -10.41 3.10
C ASN A 207 -21.36 -10.49 2.31
#